data_AF-A0AA41AIY0-F1
#
_entry.id   AF-A0AA41AIY0-F1
#
_cell.length_a   1.000
_cell.length_b   1.000
_cell.length_c   1.000
_cell.angle_alpha   90.00
_cell.angle_beta   90.00
_cell.angle_gamma   90.00
#
_symmetry.space_group_name_H-M   'P 1'
#
loop_
_entity.id
_entity.type
_entity.pdbx_description
1 polymer ?
#
loop_
_entity_poly.entity_id
_entity_poly.type
_entity_poly.pdbx_seq_one_letter_code
_entity_poly.pdbx_strand_id
1 'polypeptide(L)'
;MLDQVITLIDQANSQDPNTEIYNAQSLPKESLYATRMSEMLARFNPNADELMQIAVRGQHIERWQSPRSNFAMNKQGYHQWRSALYIFHASRVIELMQQVGFNEAQQQRVYAAVAKQDIKRNPDSQLVEDIASLVFIEHYMLAFTSTKPDYDEQKWLGIIRRTWQKMSVEARDFVLAGNVTLPEPLVGLIHKAVA
;
A
#
# COMPACT_ATOMS: atom_id res chain seq x y z
N MET A 1 17.22 14.75 6.41
CA MET A 1 16.57 13.71 7.24
C MET A 1 15.69 12.81 6.37
N LEU A 2 14.75 13.36 5.58
CA LEU A 2 13.93 12.59 4.63
C LEU A 2 14.71 11.56 3.80
N ASP A 3 15.68 12.01 2.99
CA ASP A 3 16.44 11.11 2.09
C ASP A 3 17.16 9.97 2.82
N GLN A 4 17.62 10.23 4.05
CA GLN A 4 18.28 9.22 4.89
C GLN A 4 17.27 8.16 5.35
N VAL A 5 16.06 8.54 5.77
CA VAL A 5 15.01 7.58 6.14
C VAL A 5 14.55 6.78 4.93
N ILE A 6 14.37 7.41 3.76
CA ILE A 6 14.03 6.71 2.51
C ILE A 6 15.12 5.70 2.15
N THR A 7 16.39 6.08 2.25
CA THR A 7 17.51 5.17 2.02
C THR A 7 17.48 3.97 2.97
N LEU A 8 17.18 4.18 4.26
CA LEU A 8 17.07 3.10 5.23
C LEU A 8 15.88 2.16 4.94
N ILE A 9 14.73 2.72 4.52
CA ILE A 9 13.56 1.93 4.10
C ILE A 9 13.91 1.08 2.88
N ASP A 10 14.60 1.66 1.91
CA ASP A 10 15.00 0.97 0.67
C ASP A 10 16.04 -0.13 0.95
N GLN A 11 17.01 0.13 1.82
CA GLN A 11 17.97 -0.88 2.26
C GLN A 11 17.31 -2.05 3.00
N ALA A 12 16.28 -1.78 3.81
CA ALA A 12 15.50 -2.82 4.45
C ALA A 12 14.76 -3.65 3.39
N ASN A 13 13.99 -2.98 2.52
CA ASN A 13 13.21 -3.61 1.44
C ASN A 13 14.05 -4.33 0.39
N SER A 14 15.34 -3.98 0.24
CA SER A 14 16.23 -4.69 -0.69
C SER A 14 16.62 -6.08 -0.18
N GLN A 15 16.36 -6.40 1.09
CA GLN A 15 16.60 -7.72 1.68
C GLN A 15 15.46 -8.71 1.42
N ASP A 16 14.39 -8.32 0.71
CA ASP A 16 13.32 -9.25 0.34
C ASP A 16 13.87 -10.35 -0.59
N PRO A 17 13.87 -11.64 -0.17
CA PRO A 17 14.34 -12.72 -1.02
C PRO A 17 13.38 -13.01 -2.19
N ASN A 18 12.17 -12.48 -2.15
CA ASN A 18 11.20 -12.63 -3.22
C ASN A 18 11.41 -11.54 -4.27
N THR A 19 11.39 -11.91 -5.54
CA THR A 19 11.56 -10.96 -6.65
C THR A 19 10.35 -10.92 -7.59
N GLU A 20 10.24 -9.81 -8.31
CA GLU A 20 9.33 -9.58 -9.44
C GLU A 20 10.12 -9.08 -10.65
N ILE A 21 9.70 -9.48 -11.85
CA ILE A 21 10.26 -8.95 -13.09
C ILE A 21 9.55 -7.64 -13.43
N TYR A 22 10.30 -6.55 -13.50
CA TYR A 22 9.81 -5.24 -13.92
C TYR A 22 10.84 -4.60 -14.85
N ASN A 23 10.41 -4.14 -16.03
CA ASN A 23 11.29 -3.59 -17.08
C ASN A 23 12.51 -4.50 -17.38
N ALA A 24 12.27 -5.81 -17.51
CA ALA A 24 13.28 -6.84 -17.73
C ALA A 24 14.34 -6.99 -16.61
N GLN A 25 14.13 -6.36 -15.45
CA GLN A 25 14.98 -6.50 -14.27
C GLN A 25 14.27 -7.30 -13.19
N SER A 26 15.01 -8.14 -12.47
CA SER A 26 14.54 -8.84 -11.28
C SER A 26 14.75 -7.93 -10.07
N LEU A 27 13.67 -7.46 -9.46
CA LEU A 27 13.71 -6.54 -8.31
C LEU A 27 13.09 -7.20 -7.07
N PRO A 28 13.61 -6.95 -5.86
CA PRO A 28 12.95 -7.37 -4.62
C PRO A 28 11.51 -6.83 -4.56
N LYS A 29 10.53 -7.67 -4.21
CA LYS A 29 9.10 -7.33 -4.34
C LYS A 29 8.72 -6.10 -3.54
N GLU A 30 9.11 -6.03 -2.28
CA GLU A 30 8.78 -4.87 -1.45
C GLU A 30 9.56 -3.60 -1.85
N SER A 31 10.74 -3.72 -2.47
CA SER A 31 11.44 -2.56 -3.05
C SER A 31 10.67 -1.96 -4.23
N LEU A 32 10.16 -2.84 -5.12
CA LEU A 32 9.33 -2.42 -6.24
C LEU A 32 8.00 -1.84 -5.75
N TYR A 33 7.38 -2.45 -4.75
CA TYR A 33 6.16 -1.92 -4.13
C TYR A 33 6.36 -0.52 -3.56
N ALA A 34 7.40 -0.32 -2.75
CA ALA A 34 7.72 0.99 -2.16
C ALA A 34 7.97 2.06 -3.23
N THR A 35 8.60 1.68 -4.35
CA THR A 35 8.80 2.57 -5.50
C THR A 35 7.49 2.99 -6.16
N ARG A 36 6.62 2.03 -6.47
CA ARG A 36 5.28 2.30 -7.02
C ARG A 36 4.43 3.19 -6.10
N MET A 37 4.55 2.98 -4.78
CA MET A 37 3.89 3.82 -3.78
C MET A 37 4.33 5.29 -3.86
N SER A 38 5.65 5.54 -3.91
CA SER A 38 6.19 6.90 -4.06
C SER A 38 5.81 7.55 -5.40
N GLU A 39 5.88 6.80 -6.51
CA GLU A 39 5.49 7.29 -7.84
C GLU A 39 4.00 7.64 -7.92
N MET A 40 3.14 6.83 -7.31
CA MET A 40 1.71 7.12 -7.23
C MET A 40 1.43 8.35 -6.35
N LEU A 41 2.13 8.50 -5.22
CA LEU A 41 2.01 9.71 -4.38
C LEU A 41 2.40 10.96 -5.15
N ALA A 42 3.50 10.93 -5.90
CA ALA A 42 3.94 12.06 -6.71
C ALA A 42 2.91 12.49 -7.76
N ARG A 43 2.16 11.53 -8.34
CA ARG A 43 1.04 11.84 -9.26
C ARG A 43 -0.22 12.32 -8.53
N PHE A 44 -0.58 11.69 -7.41
CA PHE A 44 -1.84 11.94 -6.72
C PHE A 44 -1.81 13.21 -5.86
N ASN A 45 -0.72 13.42 -5.11
CA ASN A 45 -0.51 14.57 -4.24
C ASN A 45 0.97 15.01 -4.30
N PRO A 46 1.38 15.78 -5.34
CA PRO A 46 2.76 16.20 -5.54
C PRO A 46 3.30 17.12 -4.43
N ASN A 47 2.42 17.69 -3.59
CA ASN A 47 2.78 18.58 -2.49
C ASN A 47 2.79 17.86 -1.13
N ALA A 48 2.75 16.53 -1.11
CA ALA A 48 2.83 15.76 0.12
C ALA A 48 4.13 16.08 0.88
N ASP A 49 4.00 16.38 2.18
CA ASP A 49 5.14 16.70 3.03
C ASP A 49 6.08 15.49 3.23
N GLU A 50 7.26 15.75 3.82
CA GLU A 50 8.28 14.72 4.05
C GLU A 50 7.77 13.54 4.89
N LEU A 51 6.87 13.77 5.85
CA LEU A 51 6.36 12.72 6.72
C LEU A 51 5.44 11.78 5.93
N MET A 52 4.63 12.33 5.02
CA MET A 52 3.80 11.51 4.15
C MET A 52 4.58 10.78 3.07
N GLN A 53 5.67 11.35 2.58
CA GLN A 53 6.60 10.65 1.70
C GLN A 53 7.22 9.43 2.42
N ILE A 54 7.63 9.58 3.68
CA ILE A 54 8.13 8.46 4.51
C ILE A 54 7.05 7.42 4.75
N ALA A 55 5.85 7.84 5.18
CA ALA A 55 4.75 6.91 5.50
C ALA A 55 4.34 6.07 4.29
N VAL A 56 4.25 6.69 3.10
CA VAL A 56 3.90 6.00 1.86
C VAL A 56 5.02 5.07 1.40
N ARG A 57 6.30 5.49 1.45
CA ARG A 57 7.45 4.63 1.11
C ARG A 57 7.50 3.39 2.01
N GLY A 58 7.21 3.57 3.30
CA GLY A 58 7.31 2.53 4.34
C GLY A 58 6.05 1.68 4.55
N GLN A 59 4.98 1.87 3.78
CA GLN A 59 3.66 1.29 4.07
C GLN A 59 3.64 -0.24 4.24
N HIS A 60 4.50 -0.96 3.50
CA HIS A 60 4.72 -2.40 3.60
C HIS A 60 6.19 -2.78 3.86
N ILE A 61 6.95 -1.93 4.56
CA ILE A 61 8.36 -2.22 4.87
C ILE A 61 8.52 -3.63 5.47
N GLU A 62 9.46 -4.42 4.95
CA GLU A 62 9.82 -5.74 5.51
C GLU A 62 8.67 -6.77 5.58
N ARG A 63 7.63 -6.62 4.76
CA ARG A 63 6.43 -7.47 4.83
C ARG A 63 6.69 -8.97 4.66
N TRP A 64 7.72 -9.36 3.89
CA TRP A 64 8.08 -10.78 3.71
C TRP A 64 8.46 -11.48 5.03
N GLN A 65 8.88 -10.72 6.06
CA GLN A 65 9.22 -11.26 7.38
C GLN A 65 7.99 -11.71 8.20
N SER A 66 6.78 -11.27 7.80
CA SER A 66 5.52 -11.64 8.45
C SER A 66 4.57 -12.33 7.45
N PRO A 67 4.89 -13.57 7.03
CA PRO A 67 4.10 -14.29 6.04
C PRO A 67 2.72 -14.70 6.58
N ARG A 68 1.72 -14.70 5.69
CA ARG A 68 0.33 -15.09 6.03
C ARG A 68 0.23 -16.49 6.63
N SER A 69 1.12 -17.40 6.26
CA SER A 69 1.17 -18.79 6.74
C SER A 69 1.42 -18.91 8.24
N ASN A 70 1.93 -17.87 8.91
CA ASN A 70 2.15 -17.87 10.36
C ASN A 70 0.85 -17.71 11.17
N PHE A 71 -0.30 -17.52 10.50
CA PHE A 71 -1.61 -17.33 11.12
C PHE A 71 -2.61 -18.37 10.61
N ALA A 72 -3.64 -18.68 11.39
CA ALA A 72 -4.67 -19.65 11.01
C ALA A 72 -5.31 -19.28 9.65
N MET A 73 -5.44 -20.23 8.71
CA MET A 73 -5.94 -20.02 7.33
C MET A 73 -7.47 -19.86 7.24
N ASN A 74 -8.02 -19.02 8.12
CA ASN A 74 -9.43 -18.64 8.15
C ASN A 74 -9.58 -17.11 8.16
N LYS A 75 -10.83 -16.63 8.19
CA LYS A 75 -11.15 -15.20 8.20
C LYS A 75 -10.59 -14.48 9.43
N GLN A 76 -10.69 -15.08 10.61
CA GLN A 76 -10.19 -14.50 11.86
C GLN A 76 -8.66 -14.34 11.83
N GLY A 77 -7.93 -15.38 11.44
CA GLY A 77 -6.48 -15.35 11.30
C GLY A 77 -6.00 -14.36 10.24
N TYR A 78 -6.77 -14.15 9.16
CA TYR A 78 -6.48 -13.08 8.20
C TYR A 78 -6.60 -11.69 8.83
N HIS A 79 -7.63 -11.45 9.63
CA HIS A 79 -7.78 -10.16 10.32
C HIS A 79 -6.68 -9.95 11.36
N GLN A 80 -6.31 -10.98 12.13
CA GLN A 80 -5.19 -10.91 13.07
C GLN A 80 -3.87 -10.60 12.37
N TRP A 81 -3.55 -11.32 11.30
CA TRP A 81 -2.36 -11.07 10.49
C TRP A 81 -2.32 -9.63 9.98
N ARG A 82 -3.43 -9.15 9.42
CA ARG A 82 -3.52 -7.78 8.88
C ARG A 82 -3.30 -6.72 9.97
N SER A 83 -3.90 -6.90 11.16
CA SER A 83 -3.68 -5.96 12.28
C SER A 83 -2.24 -6.01 12.78
N ALA A 84 -1.61 -7.19 12.83
CA ALA A 84 -0.22 -7.33 13.21
C ALA A 84 0.72 -6.64 12.21
N LEU A 85 0.43 -6.74 10.90
CA LEU A 85 1.19 -6.03 9.86
C LEU A 85 1.15 -4.51 10.04
N TYR A 86 0.00 -3.93 10.38
CA TYR A 86 -0.11 -2.48 10.59
C TYR A 86 0.82 -1.99 11.71
N ILE A 87 0.87 -2.73 12.82
CA ILE A 87 1.75 -2.40 13.94
C ILE A 87 3.22 -2.61 13.54
N PHE A 88 3.53 -3.75 12.91
CA PHE A 88 4.88 -4.08 12.49
C PHE A 88 5.47 -3.03 11.55
N HIS A 89 4.76 -2.68 10.46
CA HIS A 89 5.24 -1.70 9.50
C HIS A 89 5.42 -0.32 10.15
N ALA A 90 4.44 0.13 10.93
CA ALA A 90 4.50 1.43 11.58
C ALA A 90 5.67 1.52 12.55
N SER A 91 5.82 0.54 13.45
CA SER A 91 6.94 0.50 14.39
C SER A 91 8.28 0.50 13.66
N ARG A 92 8.39 -0.28 12.58
CA ARG A 92 9.64 -0.38 11.85
C ARG A 92 10.04 0.94 11.17
N VAL A 93 9.09 1.64 10.57
CA VAL A 93 9.36 2.98 10.00
C VAL A 93 9.81 3.95 11.10
N ILE A 94 9.20 3.89 12.28
CA ILE A 94 9.56 4.78 13.40
C ILE A 94 10.97 4.52 13.92
N GLU A 95 11.39 3.25 14.04
CA GLU A 95 12.77 2.92 14.41
C GLU A 95 13.79 3.56 13.46
N LEU A 96 13.51 3.59 12.15
CA LEU A 96 14.39 4.22 11.16
C LEU A 96 14.35 5.75 11.26
N MET A 97 13.18 6.34 11.49
CA MET A 97 13.03 7.78 11.73
C MET A 97 13.78 8.24 12.98
N GLN A 98 13.73 7.44 14.05
CA GLN A 98 14.42 7.71 15.30
C GLN A 98 15.95 7.72 15.12
N GLN A 99 16.50 6.78 14.33
CA GLN A 99 17.93 6.75 14.01
C GLN A 99 18.42 8.02 13.30
N VAL A 100 17.55 8.66 12.51
CA VAL A 100 17.85 9.88 11.75
C VAL A 100 17.57 11.16 12.55
N GLY A 101 16.89 11.05 13.70
CA GLY A 101 16.67 12.17 14.62
C GLY A 101 15.34 12.92 14.46
N PHE A 102 14.33 12.32 13.81
CA PHE A 102 12.97 12.87 13.84
C PHE A 102 12.43 12.92 15.28
N ASN A 103 11.66 13.94 15.63
CA ASN A 103 11.10 14.05 16.98
C ASN A 103 9.87 13.15 17.18
N GLU A 104 9.46 12.95 18.44
CA GLU A 104 8.34 12.06 18.81
C GLU A 104 7.01 12.44 18.14
N ALA A 105 6.72 13.73 17.97
CA ALA A 105 5.47 14.17 17.34
C ALA A 105 5.45 13.81 15.84
N GLN A 106 6.57 13.98 15.14
CA GLN A 106 6.73 13.57 13.74
C GLN A 106 6.63 12.05 13.60
N GLN A 107 7.29 11.31 14.50
CA GLN A 107 7.20 9.85 14.55
C GLN A 107 5.75 9.38 14.77
N GLN A 108 5.05 9.95 15.76
CA GLN A 108 3.67 9.54 16.06
C GLN A 108 2.70 9.79 14.90
N ARG A 109 2.88 10.89 14.16
CA ARG A 109 2.10 11.19 12.96
C ARG A 109 2.28 10.11 11.89
N VAL A 110 3.54 9.76 11.58
CA VAL A 110 3.86 8.68 10.60
C VAL A 110 3.36 7.33 11.09
N TYR A 111 3.52 7.03 12.38
CA TYR A 111 3.03 5.79 12.97
C TYR A 111 1.53 5.63 12.74
N ALA A 112 0.75 6.65 13.08
CA ALA A 112 -0.70 6.63 12.94
C ALA A 112 -1.12 6.37 11.47
N ALA A 113 -0.44 7.02 10.53
CA ALA A 113 -0.68 6.88 9.10
C ALA A 113 -0.39 5.46 8.59
N VAL A 114 0.81 4.93 8.87
CA VAL A 114 1.24 3.58 8.43
C VAL A 114 0.42 2.49 9.12
N ALA A 115 0.10 2.66 10.40
CA ALA A 115 -0.75 1.75 11.17
C ALA A 115 -2.24 1.84 10.77
N LYS A 116 -2.60 2.75 9.86
CA LYS A 116 -3.95 2.97 9.35
C LYS A 116 -4.95 3.29 10.46
N GLN A 117 -4.53 4.10 11.43
CA GLN A 117 -5.38 4.53 12.53
C GLN A 117 -6.43 5.53 12.02
N ASP A 118 -7.70 5.26 12.34
CA ASP A 118 -8.83 6.15 12.05
C ASP A 118 -8.97 6.58 10.58
N ILE A 119 -8.82 5.63 9.62
CA ILE A 119 -9.15 5.88 8.21
C ILE A 119 -10.52 6.58 8.09
N LYS A 120 -10.64 7.55 7.17
CA LYS A 120 -11.75 8.50 6.98
C LYS A 120 -11.86 9.63 8.00
N ARG A 121 -11.08 9.61 9.09
CA ARG A 121 -11.03 10.69 10.09
C ARG A 121 -9.64 11.29 10.21
N ASN A 122 -8.60 10.46 10.08
CA ASN A 122 -7.22 10.89 9.97
C ASN A 122 -6.85 11.06 8.48
N PRO A 123 -6.55 12.28 8.01
CA PRO A 123 -6.20 12.53 6.61
C PRO A 123 -4.90 11.83 6.17
N ASP A 124 -3.92 11.68 7.06
CA ASP A 124 -2.65 11.02 6.73
C ASP A 124 -2.85 9.51 6.53
N SER A 125 -3.62 8.86 7.41
CA SER A 125 -4.03 7.45 7.24
C SER A 125 -4.87 7.25 5.99
N GLN A 126 -5.76 8.19 5.68
CA GLN A 126 -6.57 8.14 4.46
C GLN A 126 -5.70 8.25 3.21
N LEU A 127 -4.71 9.15 3.20
CA LEU A 127 -3.76 9.29 2.09
C LEU A 127 -2.99 7.99 1.85
N VAL A 128 -2.48 7.33 2.91
CA VAL A 128 -1.78 6.04 2.77
C VAL A 128 -2.71 4.95 2.21
N GLU A 129 -3.98 4.90 2.64
CA GLU A 129 -4.98 3.95 2.11
C GLU A 129 -5.34 4.23 0.65
N ASP A 130 -5.45 5.51 0.27
CA ASP A 130 -5.72 5.94 -1.09
C ASP A 130 -4.58 5.50 -2.02
N ILE A 131 -3.33 5.88 -1.71
CA ILE A 131 -2.17 5.49 -2.51
C ILE A 131 -2.05 3.98 -2.63
N ALA A 132 -2.20 3.23 -1.52
CA ALA A 132 -2.16 1.77 -1.56
C ALA A 132 -3.27 1.16 -2.43
N SER A 133 -4.47 1.76 -2.44
CA SER A 133 -5.59 1.31 -3.27
C SER A 133 -5.36 1.60 -4.75
N LEU A 134 -4.84 2.78 -5.08
CA LEU A 134 -4.49 3.17 -6.45
C LEU A 134 -3.38 2.27 -7.02
N VAL A 135 -2.31 2.06 -6.24
CA VAL A 135 -1.21 1.13 -6.59
C VAL A 135 -1.72 -0.30 -6.77
N PHE A 136 -2.63 -0.75 -5.91
CA PHE A 136 -3.23 -2.07 -6.06
C PHE A 136 -4.00 -2.20 -7.38
N ILE A 137 -4.84 -1.22 -7.71
CA ILE A 137 -5.61 -1.20 -8.97
C ILE A 137 -4.65 -1.25 -10.18
N GLU A 138 -3.63 -0.40 -10.19
CA GLU A 138 -2.75 -0.23 -11.35
C GLU A 138 -1.81 -1.41 -11.59
N HIS A 139 -1.23 -1.97 -10.52
CA HIS A 139 -0.10 -2.90 -10.66
C HIS A 139 -0.38 -4.32 -10.19
N TYR A 140 -1.34 -4.53 -9.27
CA TYR A 140 -1.48 -5.80 -8.56
C TYR A 140 -2.82 -6.49 -8.75
N MET A 141 -3.87 -5.76 -9.11
CA MET A 141 -5.22 -6.31 -9.19
C MET A 141 -5.29 -7.44 -10.22
N LEU A 142 -4.70 -7.27 -11.41
CA LEU A 142 -4.71 -8.30 -12.45
C LEU A 142 -4.05 -9.59 -11.97
N ALA A 143 -2.81 -9.52 -11.47
CA ALA A 143 -2.11 -10.69 -10.95
C ALA A 143 -2.86 -11.34 -9.77
N PHE A 144 -3.50 -10.53 -8.92
CA PHE A 144 -4.31 -11.04 -7.82
C PHE A 144 -5.50 -11.86 -8.32
N THR A 145 -6.13 -11.49 -9.44
CA THR A 145 -7.21 -12.29 -10.03
C THR A 145 -6.78 -13.70 -10.41
N SER A 146 -5.58 -13.85 -10.97
CA SER A 146 -5.02 -15.15 -11.35
C SER A 146 -4.77 -16.07 -10.14
N THR A 147 -4.65 -15.53 -8.93
CA THR A 147 -4.50 -16.32 -7.69
C THR A 147 -5.81 -16.84 -7.11
N LYS A 148 -6.96 -16.47 -7.72
CA LYS A 148 -8.32 -16.82 -7.26
C LYS A 148 -9.19 -17.28 -8.45
N PRO A 149 -8.81 -18.36 -9.16
CA PRO A 149 -9.54 -18.83 -10.33
C PRO A 149 -10.98 -19.25 -10.02
N ASP A 150 -11.27 -19.66 -8.78
CA ASP A 150 -12.59 -20.12 -8.35
C ASP A 150 -13.56 -18.98 -7.99
N TYR A 151 -13.14 -17.72 -8.09
CA TYR A 151 -13.99 -16.57 -7.75
C TYR A 151 -14.88 -16.21 -8.95
N ASP A 152 -16.19 -16.25 -8.72
CA ASP A 152 -17.17 -15.76 -9.67
C ASP A 152 -17.16 -14.23 -9.79
N GLU A 153 -17.89 -13.72 -10.79
CA GLU A 153 -17.99 -12.29 -11.04
C GLU A 153 -18.55 -11.52 -9.83
N GLN A 154 -19.54 -12.07 -9.12
CA GLN A 154 -20.15 -11.42 -7.95
C GLN A 154 -19.13 -11.22 -6.82
N LYS A 155 -18.29 -12.23 -6.59
CA LYS A 155 -17.21 -12.17 -5.62
C LYS A 155 -16.21 -11.08 -5.98
N TRP A 156 -15.83 -10.99 -7.25
CA TRP A 156 -14.93 -9.96 -7.75
C TRP A 156 -15.50 -8.55 -7.67
N LEU A 157 -16.75 -8.35 -8.09
CA LEU A 157 -17.48 -7.09 -7.90
C LEU A 157 -17.46 -6.67 -6.43
N GLY A 158 -17.69 -7.61 -5.51
CA GLY A 158 -17.60 -7.35 -4.08
C GLY A 158 -16.19 -6.96 -3.61
N ILE A 159 -15.12 -7.51 -4.18
CA ILE A 159 -13.75 -7.13 -3.85
C ILE A 159 -13.43 -5.73 -4.37
N ILE A 160 -13.76 -5.44 -5.62
CA ILE A 160 -13.52 -4.12 -6.23
C ILE A 160 -14.30 -3.04 -5.48
N ARG A 161 -15.58 -3.28 -5.16
CA ARG A 161 -16.39 -2.37 -4.32
C ARG A 161 -15.76 -2.12 -2.96
N ARG A 162 -15.21 -3.16 -2.31
CA ARG A 162 -14.53 -3.00 -1.03
C ARG A 162 -13.24 -2.19 -1.14
N THR A 163 -12.49 -2.30 -2.23
CA THR A 163 -11.35 -1.41 -2.48
C THR A 163 -11.84 0.03 -2.70
N TRP A 164 -12.82 0.23 -3.57
CA TRP A 164 -13.42 1.53 -3.87
C TRP A 164 -13.96 2.26 -2.64
N GLN A 165 -14.66 1.55 -1.75
CA GLN A 165 -15.27 2.10 -0.53
C GLN A 165 -14.27 2.59 0.53
N LYS A 166 -13.01 2.14 0.45
CA LYS A 166 -11.94 2.61 1.34
C LYS A 166 -11.29 3.90 0.86
N MET A 167 -11.31 4.11 -0.45
CA MET A 167 -10.76 5.31 -1.08
C MET A 167 -11.59 6.55 -0.71
N SER A 168 -10.92 7.69 -0.61
CA SER A 168 -11.53 9.01 -0.56
C SER A 168 -12.29 9.35 -1.85
N VAL A 169 -13.01 10.48 -1.85
CA VAL A 169 -13.69 10.95 -3.06
C VAL A 169 -12.63 11.36 -4.10
N GLU A 170 -11.60 12.06 -3.65
CA GLU A 170 -10.48 12.54 -4.46
C GLU A 170 -9.75 11.39 -5.15
N ALA A 171 -9.48 10.28 -4.43
CA ALA A 171 -8.85 9.11 -5.02
C ALA A 171 -9.74 8.39 -6.05
N ARG A 172 -11.06 8.39 -5.85
CA ARG A 172 -12.00 7.85 -6.84
C ARG A 172 -12.05 8.72 -8.09
N ASP A 173 -12.14 10.03 -7.91
CA ASP A 173 -12.13 11.00 -9.01
C ASP A 173 -10.81 10.91 -9.79
N PHE A 174 -9.69 10.68 -9.10
CA PHE A 174 -8.38 10.45 -9.73
C PHE A 174 -8.38 9.23 -10.66
N VAL A 175 -9.03 8.12 -10.27
CA VAL A 175 -9.23 6.96 -11.14
C VAL A 175 -10.16 7.29 -12.30
N LEU A 176 -11.30 7.92 -12.05
CA LEU A 176 -12.29 8.25 -13.08
C LEU A 176 -11.77 9.25 -14.11
N ALA A 177 -10.84 10.12 -13.73
CA ALA A 177 -10.15 11.05 -14.62
C ALA A 177 -9.08 10.38 -15.50
N GLY A 178 -8.85 9.06 -15.36
CA GLY A 178 -7.89 8.32 -16.17
C GLY A 178 -6.44 8.47 -15.71
N ASN A 179 -6.18 8.97 -14.50
CA ASN A 179 -4.82 9.13 -13.97
C ASN A 179 -4.23 7.82 -13.44
N VAL A 180 -5.01 6.74 -13.44
CA VAL A 180 -4.60 5.38 -13.10
C VAL A 180 -4.76 4.47 -14.31
N THR A 181 -3.72 3.71 -14.64
CA THR A 181 -3.81 2.71 -15.70
C THR A 181 -4.63 1.51 -15.19
N LEU A 182 -5.84 1.34 -15.73
CA LEU A 182 -6.67 0.20 -15.38
C LEU A 182 -6.18 -1.06 -16.10
N PRO A 183 -6.16 -2.23 -15.45
CA PRO A 183 -5.83 -3.47 -16.11
C PRO A 183 -6.89 -3.82 -17.16
N GLU A 184 -6.50 -3.83 -18.43
CA GLU A 184 -7.40 -3.95 -19.59
C GLU A 184 -8.46 -5.07 -19.45
N PRO A 185 -8.10 -6.31 -19.03
CA PRO A 185 -9.09 -7.37 -18.88
C PRO A 185 -10.17 -7.13 -17.81
N LEU A 186 -9.94 -6.20 -16.88
CA LEU A 186 -10.83 -5.92 -15.74
C LEU A 186 -11.58 -4.60 -15.87
N VAL A 187 -11.33 -3.79 -16.90
CA VAL A 187 -11.97 -2.46 -17.05
C VAL A 187 -13.49 -2.55 -16.96
N GLY A 188 -14.12 -3.49 -17.70
CA GLY A 188 -15.58 -3.66 -17.66
C GLY A 188 -16.11 -4.04 -16.27
N LEU A 189 -15.36 -4.87 -15.53
CA LEU A 189 -15.72 -5.29 -14.18
C LEU A 189 -15.57 -4.16 -13.17
N ILE A 190 -14.52 -3.34 -13.33
CA ILE A 190 -14.29 -2.15 -12.51
C ILE A 190 -15.41 -1.14 -12.73
N HIS A 191 -15.74 -0.80 -13.98
CA HIS A 191 -16.86 0.10 -14.27
C HIS A 191 -18.18 -0.40 -13.70
N LYS A 192 -18.48 -1.70 -13.84
CA LYS A 192 -19.69 -2.31 -13.25
C LYS A 192 -19.69 -2.28 -11.72
N ALA A 193 -18.53 -2.33 -11.09
CA ALA A 193 -18.41 -2.30 -9.64
C ALA A 193 -18.65 -0.90 -9.06
N VAL A 194 -18.25 0.15 -9.78
CA VAL A 194 -18.23 1.54 -9.29
C VAL A 194 -19.37 2.42 -9.82
N ALA A 195 -20.15 1.90 -10.79
CA ALA A 195 -21.39 2.49 -11.28
C ALA A 195 -22.50 2.52 -10.21
#